data_AF-A0A8T0PTH5-F1
#
_entry.id   AF-A0A8T0PTH5-F1
#
_cell.length_a   1.000
_cell.length_b   1.000
_cell.length_c   1.000
_cell.angle_alpha   90.00
_cell.angle_beta   90.00
_cell.angle_gamma   90.00
#
_symmetry.space_group_name_H-M   'P 1'
#
loop_
_entity.id
_entity.type
_entity.pdbx_description
1 polymer ?
#
loop_
_entity_poly.entity_id
_entity_poly.type
_entity_poly.pdbx_seq_one_letter_code
_entity_poly.pdbx_strand_id
1 'polypeptide(L)'
;MSNPAVGAAGGDVEEATCLHALELISASAVSMTVKAAIELGLIDALIMAAGLAMTADELSAQLPAADKAEAAASVDWLLRFLACYNVVKCSTETSPSGEPLRQYTAAPVCRWLTSNSREGSLAPLAKFAVDKDYLPSWNHLEAAVAGGGPAAFERAYGVPMFQYMGTNTRLNRLFNKAMAQQTMMVISKLLERFKGFDGISVLVDVGGGTGATLEMITSRYKHIRGINFDLPHALSEAPAIPECLRDGLTPHSNE
;
A
#
# COMPACT_ATOMS: atom_id res chain seq x y z
N MET A 1 -50.72 21.02 -21.13
CA MET A 1 -50.33 20.07 -20.06
C MET A 1 -48.96 19.54 -20.44
N SER A 2 -47.92 20.19 -19.91
CA SER A 2 -46.52 19.84 -20.20
C SER A 2 -46.07 18.79 -19.20
N ASN A 3 -45.54 17.68 -19.70
CA ASN A 3 -45.19 16.51 -18.90
C ASN A 3 -43.93 16.81 -18.04
N PRO A 4 -43.95 16.76 -16.70
CA PRO A 4 -42.80 17.08 -15.85
C PRO A 4 -41.73 15.97 -15.79
N ALA A 5 -42.03 14.78 -16.34
CA ALA A 5 -41.22 13.59 -16.12
C ALA A 5 -39.88 13.55 -16.88
N VAL A 6 -39.66 14.43 -17.87
CA VAL A 6 -38.45 14.40 -18.72
C VAL A 6 -37.30 15.24 -18.14
N GLY A 7 -37.57 16.14 -17.17
CA GLY A 7 -36.54 16.97 -16.54
C GLY A 7 -35.85 16.36 -15.32
N ALA A 8 -36.53 15.49 -14.57
CA ALA A 8 -36.01 14.93 -13.32
C ALA A 8 -34.91 13.88 -13.56
N ALA A 9 -35.12 12.95 -14.50
CA ALA A 9 -34.15 11.90 -14.80
C ALA A 9 -32.84 12.42 -15.43
N GLY A 10 -32.89 13.56 -16.12
CA GLY A 10 -31.69 14.23 -16.66
C GLY A 10 -30.92 15.03 -15.60
N GLY A 11 -31.62 15.59 -14.62
CA GLY A 11 -31.01 16.29 -13.48
C GLY A 11 -30.22 15.35 -12.57
N ASP A 12 -30.78 14.17 -12.28
CA ASP A 12 -30.14 13.18 -11.41
C ASP A 12 -28.83 12.62 -12.02
N VAL A 13 -28.76 12.50 -13.36
CA VAL A 13 -27.55 12.02 -14.07
C VAL A 13 -26.43 13.07 -14.09
N GLU A 14 -26.79 14.34 -14.31
CA GLU A 14 -25.81 15.44 -14.28
C GLU A 14 -25.23 15.62 -12.87
N GLU A 15 -26.07 15.56 -11.84
CA GLU A 15 -25.64 15.62 -10.44
C GLU A 15 -24.70 14.45 -10.09
N ALA A 16 -25.06 13.21 -10.46
CA ALA A 16 -24.21 12.05 -10.23
C ALA A 16 -22.85 12.17 -10.96
N THR A 17 -22.84 12.75 -12.16
CA THR A 17 -21.60 12.99 -12.93
C THR A 17 -20.73 14.04 -12.25
N CYS A 18 -21.32 15.12 -11.76
CA CYS A 18 -20.63 16.15 -10.97
C CYS A 18 -20.01 15.57 -9.69
N LEU A 19 -20.78 14.76 -8.95
CA LEU A 19 -20.30 14.08 -7.74
C LEU A 19 -19.16 13.11 -8.04
N HIS A 20 -19.24 12.37 -9.14
CA HIS A 20 -18.14 11.50 -9.55
C HIS A 20 -16.87 12.28 -9.91
N ALA A 21 -17.00 13.43 -10.58
CA ALA A 21 -15.85 14.30 -10.85
C ALA A 21 -15.21 14.81 -9.55
N LEU A 22 -16.01 15.19 -8.55
CA LEU A 22 -15.52 15.59 -7.22
C LEU A 22 -14.82 14.44 -6.48
N GLU A 23 -15.33 13.22 -6.61
CA GLU A 23 -14.69 12.01 -6.06
C GLU A 23 -13.30 11.80 -6.67
N LEU A 24 -13.18 11.90 -8.00
CA LEU A 24 -11.90 11.76 -8.70
C LEU A 24 -10.88 12.82 -8.28
N ILE A 25 -11.31 14.08 -8.14
CA ILE A 25 -10.45 15.19 -7.67
C ILE A 25 -9.95 14.94 -6.24
N SER A 26 -10.81 14.35 -5.40
CA SER A 26 -10.53 14.13 -3.98
C SER A 26 -9.92 12.76 -3.68
N ALA A 27 -9.68 11.92 -4.68
CA ALA A 27 -9.25 10.53 -4.50
C ALA A 27 -7.93 10.38 -3.72
N SER A 28 -7.05 11.38 -3.81
CA SER A 28 -5.79 11.41 -3.03
C SER A 28 -6.03 11.47 -1.51
N ALA A 29 -7.15 12.08 -1.07
CA ALA A 29 -7.50 12.15 0.34
C ALA A 29 -7.67 10.75 0.93
N VAL A 30 -8.32 9.83 0.20
CA VAL A 30 -8.49 8.43 0.64
C VAL A 30 -7.14 7.76 0.88
N SER A 31 -6.24 7.83 -0.10
CA SER A 31 -4.90 7.24 0.01
C SER A 31 -4.08 7.83 1.16
N MET A 32 -4.13 9.15 1.34
CA MET A 32 -3.44 9.85 2.43
C MET A 32 -4.00 9.49 3.80
N THR A 33 -5.33 9.37 3.92
CA THR A 33 -5.98 8.98 5.17
C THR A 33 -5.73 7.52 5.53
N VAL A 34 -5.71 6.62 4.53
CA VAL A 34 -5.31 5.22 4.74
C VAL A 34 -3.87 5.14 5.25
N LYS A 35 -2.92 5.86 4.64
CA LYS A 35 -1.54 5.95 5.13
C LYS A 35 -1.50 6.40 6.59
N ALA A 36 -2.21 7.49 6.93
CA ALA A 36 -2.24 8.01 8.29
C ALA A 36 -2.80 6.98 9.28
N ALA A 37 -3.88 6.28 8.94
CA ALA A 37 -4.46 5.23 9.78
C ALA A 37 -3.48 4.08 10.07
N ILE A 38 -2.68 3.70 9.06
CA ILE A 38 -1.64 2.68 9.19
C ILE A 38 -0.48 3.20 10.06
N GLU A 39 -0.04 4.43 9.86
CA GLU A 39 1.07 5.03 10.64
C GLU A 39 0.71 5.26 12.11
N LEU A 40 -0.55 5.57 12.38
CA LEU A 40 -1.09 5.69 13.74
C LEU A 40 -1.39 4.33 14.40
N GLY A 41 -1.26 3.21 13.67
CA GLY A 41 -1.54 1.87 14.20
C GLY A 41 -3.02 1.54 14.39
N LEU A 42 -3.93 2.38 13.87
CA LEU A 42 -5.38 2.22 14.05
C LEU A 42 -5.91 0.95 13.36
N ILE A 43 -5.40 0.63 12.17
CA ILE A 43 -5.78 -0.58 11.44
C ILE A 43 -5.37 -1.83 12.21
N ASP A 44 -4.18 -1.83 12.81
CA ASP A 44 -3.70 -2.95 13.61
C ASP A 44 -4.50 -3.11 14.89
N ALA A 45 -4.84 -2.00 15.57
CA ALA A 45 -5.69 -2.02 16.76
C ALA A 45 -7.08 -2.63 16.46
N LEU A 46 -7.72 -2.22 15.37
CA LEU A 46 -9.03 -2.76 14.96
C LEU A 46 -8.97 -4.25 14.59
N ILE A 47 -7.88 -4.71 13.96
CA ILE A 47 -7.68 -6.13 13.67
C ILE A 47 -7.46 -6.93 14.96
N MET A 48 -6.65 -6.41 15.88
CA MET A 48 -6.38 -7.06 17.19
C MET A 48 -7.62 -7.15 18.08
N ALA A 49 -8.56 -6.21 17.93
CA ALA A 49 -9.85 -6.24 18.63
C ALA A 49 -10.75 -7.41 18.22
N ALA A 50 -10.39 -8.17 17.17
CA ALA A 50 -11.02 -9.43 16.77
C ALA A 50 -12.57 -9.36 16.63
N GLY A 51 -13.07 -8.22 16.13
CA GLY A 51 -14.50 -7.99 15.91
C GLY A 51 -15.21 -7.21 17.03
N LEU A 52 -14.52 -6.91 18.14
CA LEU A 52 -15.02 -5.98 19.15
C LEU A 52 -15.07 -4.55 18.58
N ALA A 53 -16.18 -3.86 18.81
CA ALA A 53 -16.37 -2.48 18.40
C ALA A 53 -15.59 -1.55 19.33
N MET A 54 -14.75 -0.68 18.76
CA MET A 54 -13.89 0.24 19.51
C MET A 54 -14.31 1.69 19.30
N THR A 55 -14.28 2.48 20.36
CA THR A 55 -14.48 3.93 20.33
C THR A 55 -13.22 4.67 19.88
N ALA A 56 -13.37 5.92 19.46
CA ALA A 56 -12.24 6.77 19.10
C ALA A 56 -11.33 7.07 20.31
N ASP A 57 -11.90 7.22 21.51
CA ASP A 57 -11.15 7.37 22.77
C ASP A 57 -10.23 6.16 23.02
N GLU A 58 -10.76 4.94 22.93
CA GLU A 58 -9.97 3.71 23.12
C GLU A 58 -8.84 3.58 22.09
N LEU A 59 -9.13 3.89 20.82
CA LEU A 59 -8.15 3.82 19.73
C LEU A 59 -7.06 4.89 19.85
N SER A 60 -7.41 6.08 20.35
CA SER A 60 -6.49 7.20 20.54
C SER A 60 -5.66 7.09 21.83
N ALA A 61 -6.05 6.23 22.78
CA ALA A 61 -5.46 6.17 24.11
C ALA A 61 -3.93 5.99 24.11
N GLN A 62 -3.42 5.17 23.19
CA GLN A 62 -1.99 4.87 23.04
C GLN A 62 -1.23 5.89 22.19
N LEU A 63 -1.92 6.83 21.54
CA LEU A 63 -1.28 7.85 20.71
C LEU A 63 -0.53 8.87 21.58
N PRO A 64 0.68 9.29 21.18
CA PRO A 64 1.44 10.33 21.86
C PRO A 64 0.84 11.70 21.52
N ALA A 65 -0.27 12.06 22.18
CA ALA A 65 -0.96 13.33 22.01
C ALA A 65 -0.95 14.13 23.32
N ALA A 66 -0.69 15.44 23.21
CA ALA A 66 -0.70 16.36 24.35
C ALA A 66 -2.13 16.56 24.88
N ASP A 67 -3.10 16.70 23.97
CA ASP A 67 -4.53 16.71 24.29
C ASP A 67 -5.17 15.39 23.81
N LYS A 68 -5.69 14.61 24.75
CA LYS A 68 -6.30 13.31 24.48
C LYS A 68 -7.70 13.45 23.85
N ALA A 69 -8.45 14.50 24.20
CA ALA A 69 -9.78 14.72 23.65
C ALA A 69 -9.70 15.16 22.18
N GLU A 70 -8.75 16.05 21.84
CA GLU A 70 -8.50 16.46 20.46
C GLU A 70 -8.03 15.28 19.58
N ALA A 71 -7.18 14.42 20.14
CA ALA A 71 -6.74 13.20 19.46
C ALA A 71 -7.90 12.24 19.18
N ALA A 72 -8.77 12.00 20.17
CA ALA A 72 -9.97 11.18 20.00
C ALA A 72 -10.90 11.76 18.92
N ALA A 73 -11.14 13.07 18.93
CA ALA A 73 -11.95 13.73 17.90
C ALA A 73 -11.35 13.59 16.49
N SER A 74 -10.02 13.74 16.37
CA SER A 74 -9.30 13.58 15.10
C SER A 74 -9.36 12.13 14.59
N VAL A 75 -9.22 11.15 15.49
CA VAL A 75 -9.37 9.71 15.18
C VAL A 75 -10.80 9.41 14.73
N ASP A 76 -11.82 9.96 15.38
CA ASP A 76 -13.22 9.82 14.96
C ASP A 76 -13.46 10.36 13.56
N TRP A 77 -12.96 11.56 13.23
CA TRP A 77 -13.08 12.14 11.89
C TRP A 77 -12.39 11.29 10.83
N LEU A 78 -11.16 10.85 11.12
CA LEU A 78 -10.36 10.00 10.24
C LEU A 78 -11.07 8.69 9.94
N LEU A 79 -11.54 7.98 10.98
CA LEU A 79 -12.20 6.68 10.83
C LEU A 79 -13.60 6.80 10.21
N ARG A 80 -14.33 7.87 10.51
CA ARG A 80 -15.62 8.15 9.86
C ARG A 80 -15.45 8.37 8.37
N PHE A 81 -14.44 9.11 7.94
CA PHE A 81 -14.12 9.26 6.52
C PHE A 81 -13.77 7.92 5.88
N LEU A 82 -12.92 7.11 6.52
CA LEU A 82 -12.56 5.77 6.03
C LEU A 82 -13.75 4.79 5.99
N ALA A 83 -14.75 4.97 6.86
CA ALA A 83 -15.96 4.18 6.84
C ALA A 83 -16.80 4.42 5.57
N CYS A 84 -16.81 5.66 5.04
CA CYS A 84 -17.48 5.98 3.77
C CYS A 84 -16.90 5.20 2.57
N TYR A 85 -15.63 4.79 2.67
CA TYR A 85 -14.94 3.98 1.64
C TYR A 85 -14.86 2.49 2.01
N ASN A 86 -15.63 2.04 3.01
CA ASN A 86 -15.62 0.66 3.52
C ASN A 86 -14.23 0.16 3.95
N VAL A 87 -13.32 1.07 4.33
CA VAL A 87 -12.01 0.70 4.87
C VAL A 87 -12.14 0.21 6.31
N VAL A 88 -13.07 0.80 7.06
CA VAL A 88 -13.53 0.31 8.37
C VAL A 88 -15.05 0.27 8.38
N LYS A 89 -15.65 -0.40 9.35
CA LYS A 89 -17.10 -0.33 9.59
C LYS A 89 -17.35 0.66 10.72
N CYS A 90 -18.42 1.44 10.62
CA CYS A 90 -18.87 2.37 11.64
C CYS A 90 -20.31 2.01 12.06
N SER A 91 -20.54 1.94 13.37
CA SER A 91 -21.86 1.82 13.98
C SER A 91 -22.07 2.96 14.97
N THR A 92 -23.32 3.37 15.16
CA THR A 92 -23.68 4.33 16.20
C THR A 92 -24.63 3.65 17.16
N GLU A 93 -24.24 3.61 18.43
CA GLU A 93 -25.06 3.13 19.53
C GLU A 93 -25.43 4.28 20.47
N THR A 94 -26.42 4.08 21.32
CA THR A 94 -26.73 5.04 22.39
C THR A 94 -25.91 4.70 23.61
N SER A 95 -25.10 5.65 24.08
CA SER A 95 -24.32 5.47 25.30
C SER A 95 -25.24 5.33 26.53
N PRO A 96 -24.72 4.84 27.68
CA PRO A 96 -25.46 4.84 28.94
C PRO A 96 -25.94 6.23 29.38
N SER A 97 -25.32 7.31 28.88
CA SER A 97 -25.73 8.69 29.15
C SER A 97 -26.78 9.23 28.16
N GLY A 98 -27.22 8.42 27.19
CA GLY A 98 -28.21 8.81 26.19
C GLY A 98 -27.63 9.50 24.94
N GLU A 99 -26.32 9.70 24.88
CA GLU A 99 -25.64 10.39 23.78
C GLU A 99 -25.25 9.40 22.66
N PRO A 100 -25.19 9.83 21.38
CA PRO A 100 -24.75 8.97 20.29
C PRO A 100 -23.26 8.66 20.41
N LEU A 101 -22.93 7.37 20.53
CA LEU A 101 -21.57 6.85 20.60
C LEU A 101 -21.23 6.11 19.31
N ARG A 102 -20.25 6.65 18.56
CA ARG A 102 -19.71 5.97 17.37
C ARG A 102 -18.67 4.94 17.77
N GLN A 103 -18.75 3.78 17.14
CA GLN A 103 -17.79 2.70 17.31
C GLN A 103 -17.36 2.16 15.95
N TYR A 104 -16.16 1.60 15.93
CA TYR A 104 -15.48 1.16 14.73
C TYR A 104 -15.08 -0.31 14.85
N THR A 105 -15.27 -1.06 13.78
CA THR A 105 -14.73 -2.42 13.64
C THR A 105 -13.95 -2.55 12.34
N ALA A 106 -13.03 -3.51 12.27
CA ALA A 106 -12.30 -3.79 11.05
C ALA A 106 -13.25 -4.22 9.91
N ALA A 107 -13.12 -3.60 8.73
CA ALA A 107 -13.73 -4.12 7.52
C ALA A 107 -12.82 -5.19 6.89
N PRO A 108 -13.32 -6.04 5.96
CA PRO A 108 -12.52 -7.10 5.34
C PRO A 108 -11.20 -6.61 4.70
N VAL A 109 -11.16 -5.37 4.18
CA VAL A 109 -9.96 -4.81 3.55
C VAL A 109 -8.83 -4.54 4.57
N CYS A 110 -9.14 -4.32 5.86
CA CYS A 110 -8.12 -4.14 6.90
C CYS A 110 -7.14 -5.32 6.97
N ARG A 111 -7.56 -6.53 6.60
CA ARG A 111 -6.69 -7.73 6.60
C ARG A 111 -5.49 -7.59 5.65
N TRP A 112 -5.60 -6.74 4.63
CA TRP A 112 -4.52 -6.43 3.70
C TRP A 112 -3.71 -5.19 4.09
N LEU A 113 -4.24 -4.37 5.01
CA LEU A 113 -3.63 -3.10 5.42
C LEU A 113 -2.99 -3.16 6.81
N THR A 114 -3.09 -4.31 7.49
CA THR A 114 -2.40 -4.56 8.77
C THR A 114 -0.92 -4.82 8.56
N SER A 115 -0.08 -4.36 9.50
CA SER A 115 1.34 -4.66 9.51
C SER A 115 1.68 -6.05 10.07
N ASN A 116 0.70 -6.74 10.67
CA ASN A 116 0.85 -8.01 11.39
C ASN A 116 0.51 -9.26 10.56
N SER A 117 0.33 -9.13 9.24
CA SER A 117 -0.04 -10.25 8.37
C SER A 117 1.15 -11.19 8.10
N ARG A 118 0.93 -12.50 8.23
CA ARG A 118 1.89 -13.53 7.83
C ARG A 118 1.83 -13.88 6.34
N GLU A 119 0.72 -13.55 5.68
CA GLU A 119 0.47 -13.85 4.26
C GLU A 119 0.90 -12.71 3.32
N GLY A 120 1.56 -11.68 3.86
CA GLY A 120 1.89 -10.44 3.17
C GLY A 120 0.88 -9.32 3.44
N SER A 121 1.30 -8.08 3.16
CA SER A 121 0.55 -6.86 3.48
C SER A 121 0.76 -5.78 2.40
N LEU A 122 -0.32 -5.07 2.06
CA LEU A 122 -0.29 -3.88 1.21
C LEU A 122 0.00 -2.60 2.01
N ALA A 123 0.13 -2.67 3.33
CA ALA A 123 0.40 -1.50 4.17
C ALA A 123 1.68 -0.74 3.77
N PRO A 124 2.84 -1.40 3.49
CA PRO A 124 4.02 -0.69 3.05
C PRO A 124 3.87 -0.08 1.64
N LEU A 125 3.10 -0.74 0.76
CA LEU A 125 2.78 -0.21 -0.57
C LEU A 125 1.90 1.04 -0.47
N ALA A 126 0.89 1.03 0.40
CA ALA A 126 0.06 2.20 0.68
C ALA A 126 0.89 3.40 1.18
N LYS A 127 1.92 3.15 2.02
CA LYS A 127 2.87 4.19 2.44
C LYS A 127 3.76 4.68 1.29
N PHE A 128 4.26 3.77 0.46
CA PHE A 128 5.12 4.09 -0.69
C PHE A 128 4.40 4.94 -1.74
N ALA A 129 3.16 4.58 -2.10
CA ALA A 129 2.39 5.23 -3.17
C ALA A 129 2.19 6.74 -2.95
N VAL A 130 2.18 7.17 -1.69
CA VAL A 130 2.04 8.57 -1.26
C VAL A 130 3.23 9.01 -0.40
N ASP A 131 4.40 8.42 -0.63
CA ASP A 131 5.62 8.83 0.04
C ASP A 131 6.08 10.20 -0.46
N LYS A 132 6.66 11.01 0.43
CA LYS A 132 7.14 12.37 0.13
C LYS A 132 8.18 12.45 -0.98
N ASP A 133 8.93 11.36 -1.23
CA ASP A 133 9.95 11.30 -2.27
C ASP A 133 9.43 10.62 -3.56
N TYR A 134 8.21 10.05 -3.54
CA TYR A 134 7.58 9.43 -4.71
C TYR A 134 6.46 10.30 -5.29
N LEU A 135 5.60 10.83 -4.42
CA LEU A 135 4.43 11.63 -4.77
C LEU A 135 4.75 12.86 -5.65
N PRO A 136 5.88 13.58 -5.47
CA PRO A 136 6.21 14.73 -6.32
C PRO A 136 6.35 14.38 -7.81
N SER A 137 6.65 13.12 -8.16
CA SER A 137 6.71 12.70 -9.57
C SER A 137 5.39 12.93 -10.32
N TRP A 138 4.25 12.84 -9.63
CA TRP A 138 2.93 13.07 -10.24
C TRP A 138 2.74 14.51 -10.73
N ASN A 139 3.45 15.49 -10.16
CA ASN A 139 3.42 16.87 -10.63
C ASN A 139 4.08 17.04 -12.01
N HIS A 140 4.85 16.05 -12.47
CA HIS A 140 5.54 16.07 -13.76
C HIS A 140 4.91 15.12 -14.79
N LEU A 141 3.75 14.53 -14.48
CA LEU A 141 3.10 13.57 -15.38
C LEU A 141 2.69 14.21 -16.72
N GLU A 142 2.10 15.40 -16.68
CA GLU A 142 1.69 16.15 -17.89
C GLU A 142 2.90 16.42 -18.79
N ALA A 143 3.97 16.99 -18.25
CA ALA A 143 5.20 17.26 -18.98
C ALA A 143 5.88 15.99 -19.54
N ALA A 144 5.81 14.87 -18.82
CA ALA A 144 6.33 13.58 -19.30
C ALA A 144 5.53 13.05 -20.50
N VAL A 145 4.19 13.17 -20.46
CA VAL A 145 3.31 12.74 -21.55
C VAL A 145 3.46 13.64 -22.77
N ALA A 146 3.41 14.96 -22.58
CA ALA A 146 3.46 15.92 -23.67
C ALA A 146 4.84 16.00 -24.33
N GLY A 147 5.90 15.98 -23.52
CA GLY A 147 7.27 16.18 -24.00
C GLY A 147 8.01 14.92 -24.43
N GLY A 148 7.51 13.72 -24.08
CA GLY A 148 8.29 12.49 -24.20
C GLY A 148 9.58 12.51 -23.37
N GLY A 149 10.54 11.64 -23.67
CA GLY A 149 11.85 11.65 -22.99
C GLY A 149 11.80 11.15 -21.54
N PRO A 150 12.49 11.81 -20.57
CA PRO A 150 12.56 11.36 -19.19
C PRO A 150 11.20 11.13 -18.53
N ALA A 151 11.12 10.06 -17.73
CA ALA A 151 9.93 9.74 -16.95
C ALA A 151 9.64 10.83 -15.89
N ALA A 152 8.40 10.87 -15.40
CA ALA A 152 7.95 11.91 -14.46
C ALA A 152 8.80 11.98 -13.17
N PHE A 153 9.27 10.83 -12.66
CA PHE A 153 10.18 10.79 -11.52
C PHE A 153 11.53 11.42 -11.83
N GLU A 154 12.12 11.10 -12.98
CA GLU A 154 13.39 11.67 -13.41
C GLU A 154 13.30 13.17 -13.64
N ARG A 155 12.15 13.66 -14.13
CA ARG A 155 11.90 15.11 -14.23
C ARG A 155 11.87 15.81 -12.87
N ALA A 156 11.36 15.14 -11.84
CA ALA A 156 11.29 15.70 -10.49
C ALA A 156 12.65 15.75 -9.79
N TYR A 157 13.51 14.75 -10.02
CA TYR A 157 14.74 14.54 -9.26
C TYR A 157 16.04 14.58 -10.07
N GLY A 158 15.95 14.76 -11.39
CA GLY A 158 17.09 14.82 -12.32
C GLY A 158 17.77 13.48 -12.60
N VAL A 159 17.34 12.39 -11.96
CA VAL A 159 17.89 11.04 -12.12
C VAL A 159 16.77 9.98 -12.10
N PRO A 160 16.95 8.82 -12.76
CA PRO A 160 16.00 7.72 -12.69
C PRO A 160 15.74 7.22 -11.27
N MET A 161 14.54 6.69 -11.03
CA MET A 161 14.08 6.29 -9.68
C MET A 161 15.00 5.29 -8.97
N PHE A 162 15.45 4.24 -9.65
CA PHE A 162 16.35 3.25 -9.05
C PHE A 162 17.72 3.84 -8.71
N GLN A 163 18.22 4.79 -9.51
CA GLN A 163 19.45 5.51 -9.18
C GLN A 163 19.25 6.41 -7.96
N TYR A 164 18.13 7.10 -7.87
CA TYR A 164 17.76 7.90 -6.70
C TYR A 164 17.62 7.06 -5.43
N MET A 165 16.99 5.88 -5.51
CA MET A 165 16.89 4.95 -4.37
C MET A 165 18.27 4.44 -3.92
N GLY A 166 19.23 4.32 -4.84
CA GLY A 166 20.62 4.01 -4.50
C GLY A 166 21.29 5.04 -3.56
N THR A 167 20.80 6.29 -3.53
CA THR A 167 21.31 7.35 -2.64
C THR A 167 20.35 7.70 -1.49
N ASN A 168 19.09 7.27 -1.56
CA ASN A 168 18.07 7.47 -0.53
C ASN A 168 17.68 6.15 0.15
N THR A 169 18.44 5.77 1.17
CA THR A 169 18.24 4.50 1.91
C THR A 169 16.85 4.37 2.52
N ARG A 170 16.22 5.48 2.95
CA ARG A 170 14.88 5.46 3.54
C ARG A 170 13.84 5.03 2.51
N LEU A 171 13.86 5.65 1.32
CA LEU A 171 12.95 5.30 0.24
C LEU A 171 13.23 3.89 -0.29
N ASN A 172 14.51 3.52 -0.46
CA ASN A 172 14.92 2.18 -0.89
C ASN A 172 14.35 1.08 0.03
N ARG A 173 14.48 1.25 1.36
CA ARG A 173 13.93 0.30 2.34
C ARG A 173 12.41 0.21 2.27
N LEU A 174 11.72 1.35 2.12
CA LEU A 174 10.27 1.36 2.00
C LEU A 174 9.81 0.66 0.72
N PHE A 175 10.46 0.95 -0.41
CA PHE A 175 10.20 0.31 -1.70
C PHE A 175 10.43 -1.20 -1.64
N ASN A 176 11.60 -1.64 -1.16
CA ASN A 176 11.94 -3.06 -1.04
C ASN A 176 10.96 -3.80 -0.13
N LYS A 177 10.56 -3.20 1.00
CA LYS A 177 9.55 -3.77 1.90
C LYS A 177 8.18 -3.87 1.22
N ALA A 178 7.76 -2.86 0.46
CA ALA A 178 6.51 -2.87 -0.29
C ALA A 178 6.47 -3.97 -1.34
N MET A 179 7.52 -4.07 -2.16
CA MET A 179 7.62 -5.09 -3.21
C MET A 179 7.66 -6.51 -2.61
N ALA A 180 8.48 -6.75 -1.58
CA ALA A 180 8.55 -8.06 -0.95
C ALA A 180 7.21 -8.51 -0.36
N GLN A 181 6.50 -7.64 0.35
CA GLN A 181 5.22 -7.98 0.97
C GLN A 181 4.11 -8.21 -0.06
N GLN A 182 4.08 -7.44 -1.15
CA GLN A 182 3.15 -7.67 -2.25
C GLN A 182 3.47 -8.97 -3.00
N THR A 183 4.75 -9.24 -3.25
CA THR A 183 5.23 -10.47 -3.88
C THR A 183 4.81 -11.71 -3.08
N MET A 184 4.91 -11.69 -1.76
CA MET A 184 4.47 -12.81 -0.92
C MET A 184 3.01 -13.19 -1.17
N MET A 185 2.13 -12.20 -1.35
CA MET A 185 0.70 -12.44 -1.62
C MET A 185 0.48 -13.08 -3.00
N VAL A 186 1.23 -12.64 -4.01
CA VAL A 186 1.09 -13.12 -5.40
C VAL A 186 1.71 -14.50 -5.56
N ILE A 187 2.95 -14.68 -5.09
CA ILE A 187 3.71 -15.92 -5.26
C ILE A 187 3.12 -17.06 -4.44
N SER A 188 2.56 -16.80 -3.25
CA SER A 188 1.85 -17.84 -2.48
C SER A 188 0.75 -18.49 -3.31
N LYS A 189 -0.11 -17.67 -3.96
CA LYS A 189 -1.19 -18.16 -4.82
C LYS A 189 -0.68 -18.81 -6.11
N LEU A 190 0.42 -18.29 -6.67
CA LEU A 190 1.05 -18.88 -7.84
C LEU A 190 1.50 -20.31 -7.55
N LEU A 191 2.19 -20.53 -6.43
CA LEU A 191 2.75 -21.83 -6.05
C LEU A 191 1.68 -22.90 -5.75
N GLU A 192 0.46 -22.51 -5.41
CA GLU A 192 -0.67 -23.43 -5.27
C GLU A 192 -1.05 -24.10 -6.60
N ARG A 193 -0.99 -23.34 -7.70
CA ARG A 193 -1.58 -23.73 -8.99
C ARG A 193 -0.54 -24.03 -10.06
N PHE A 194 0.60 -23.35 -10.03
CA PHE A 194 1.63 -23.45 -11.05
C PHE A 194 2.60 -24.59 -10.75
N LYS A 195 2.72 -25.53 -11.70
CA LYS A 195 3.61 -26.71 -11.64
C LYS A 195 4.79 -26.63 -12.60
N GLY A 196 4.99 -25.50 -13.28
CA GLY A 196 6.08 -25.34 -14.25
C GLY A 196 7.49 -25.37 -13.64
N PHE A 197 7.60 -25.43 -12.31
CA PHE A 197 8.88 -25.55 -11.60
C PHE A 197 9.36 -27.00 -11.40
N ASP A 198 8.50 -28.02 -11.59
CA ASP A 198 8.79 -29.41 -11.23
C ASP A 198 10.01 -30.02 -11.96
N GLY A 199 10.36 -29.50 -13.13
CA GLY A 199 11.50 -29.97 -13.95
C GLY A 199 12.67 -29.00 -13.99
N ILE A 200 12.65 -27.92 -13.19
CA ILE A 200 13.69 -26.89 -13.23
C ILE A 200 14.79 -27.26 -12.26
N SER A 201 16.06 -27.18 -12.69
CA SER A 201 17.20 -27.42 -11.79
C SER A 201 17.87 -26.12 -11.32
N VAL A 202 17.85 -25.09 -12.18
CA VAL A 202 18.41 -23.76 -11.88
C VAL A 202 17.38 -22.71 -12.27
N LEU A 203 17.08 -21.81 -11.34
CA LEU A 203 16.17 -20.69 -11.55
C LEU A 203 16.90 -19.38 -11.29
N VAL A 204 16.85 -18.47 -12.26
CA VAL A 204 17.39 -17.12 -12.12
C VAL A 204 16.24 -16.13 -12.02
N ASP A 205 16.21 -15.36 -10.95
CA ASP A 205 15.25 -14.27 -10.74
C ASP A 205 15.93 -12.94 -11.09
N VAL A 206 15.66 -12.45 -12.30
CA VAL A 206 16.24 -11.20 -12.84
C VAL A 206 15.35 -10.03 -12.43
N GLY A 207 15.91 -9.09 -11.66
CA GLY A 207 15.12 -8.05 -10.99
C GLY A 207 14.43 -8.57 -9.72
N GLY A 208 14.99 -9.61 -9.08
CA GLY A 208 14.37 -10.29 -7.93
C GLY A 208 14.39 -9.49 -6.61
N GLY A 209 14.98 -8.30 -6.61
CA GLY A 209 15.06 -7.39 -5.48
C GLY A 209 15.76 -8.05 -4.29
N THR A 210 15.04 -8.12 -3.16
CA THR A 210 15.53 -8.79 -1.95
C THR A 210 15.48 -10.32 -2.01
N GLY A 211 15.00 -10.90 -3.12
CA GLY A 211 14.96 -12.34 -3.35
C GLY A 211 13.75 -13.07 -2.74
N ALA A 212 12.71 -12.33 -2.32
CA ALA A 212 11.52 -12.90 -1.68
C ALA A 212 10.81 -13.95 -2.55
N THR A 213 10.69 -13.70 -3.86
CA THR A 213 10.11 -14.67 -4.82
C THR A 213 10.91 -15.96 -4.82
N LEU A 214 12.23 -15.85 -5.00
CA LEU A 214 13.12 -16.98 -5.13
C LEU A 214 13.16 -17.80 -3.83
N GLU A 215 13.21 -17.15 -2.67
CA GLU A 215 13.12 -17.81 -1.36
C GLU A 215 11.86 -18.67 -1.24
N MET A 216 10.70 -18.14 -1.65
CA MET A 216 9.44 -18.88 -1.59
C MET A 216 9.43 -20.08 -2.54
N ILE A 217 9.97 -19.92 -3.75
CA ILE A 217 10.04 -20.99 -4.75
C ILE A 217 10.98 -22.10 -4.27
N THR A 218 12.23 -21.78 -3.89
CA THR A 218 13.20 -22.77 -3.44
C THR A 218 12.82 -23.40 -2.09
N SER A 219 12.06 -22.67 -1.25
CA SER A 219 11.47 -23.24 -0.05
C SER A 219 10.46 -24.36 -0.34
N ARG A 220 9.75 -24.27 -1.47
CA ARG A 220 8.76 -25.28 -1.90
C ARG A 220 9.35 -26.37 -2.78
N TYR A 221 10.38 -26.03 -3.57
CA TYR A 221 11.04 -26.89 -4.54
C TYR A 221 12.53 -27.02 -4.19
N LYS A 222 12.82 -27.89 -3.22
CA LYS A 222 14.17 -28.09 -2.66
C LYS A 222 15.22 -28.61 -3.66
N HIS A 223 14.82 -29.00 -4.85
CA HIS A 223 15.73 -29.43 -5.91
C HIS A 223 16.22 -28.27 -6.79
N ILE A 224 15.60 -27.08 -6.69
CA ILE A 224 15.95 -25.91 -7.48
C ILE A 224 17.09 -25.16 -6.79
N ARG A 225 18.17 -24.93 -7.54
CA ARG A 225 19.20 -23.96 -7.17
C ARG A 225 18.80 -22.57 -7.65
N GLY A 226 18.71 -21.61 -6.74
CA GLY A 226 18.31 -20.25 -7.07
C GLY A 226 19.51 -19.33 -7.39
N ILE A 227 19.31 -18.35 -8.26
CA ILE A 227 20.20 -17.20 -8.44
C ILE A 227 19.35 -15.93 -8.41
N ASN A 228 19.54 -15.07 -7.40
CA ASN A 228 18.89 -13.77 -7.33
C ASN A 228 19.80 -12.72 -7.99
N PHE A 229 19.29 -12.06 -9.02
CA PHE A 229 20.05 -11.09 -9.81
C PHE A 229 19.40 -9.72 -9.77
N ASP A 230 20.10 -8.71 -9.25
CA ASP A 230 19.58 -7.34 -9.13
C ASP A 230 20.71 -6.29 -9.03
N LEU A 231 20.33 -5.02 -8.90
CA LEU A 231 21.22 -3.89 -8.63
C LEU A 231 21.88 -4.04 -7.25
N PRO A 232 23.12 -3.54 -7.07
CA PRO A 232 23.86 -3.68 -5.80
C PRO A 232 23.10 -3.18 -4.56
N HIS A 233 22.36 -2.07 -4.68
CA HIS A 233 21.62 -1.47 -3.55
C HIS A 233 20.34 -2.23 -3.18
N ALA A 234 19.83 -3.10 -4.05
CA ALA A 234 18.73 -4.00 -3.73
C ALA A 234 19.28 -5.26 -3.03
N LEU A 235 20.38 -5.82 -3.56
CA LEU A 235 21.04 -7.00 -3.00
C LEU A 235 21.66 -6.76 -1.62
N SER A 236 22.07 -5.53 -1.31
CA SER A 236 22.64 -5.19 0.01
C SER A 236 21.62 -5.31 1.15
N GLU A 237 20.33 -5.11 0.87
CA GLU A 237 19.24 -5.25 1.86
C GLU A 237 18.61 -6.66 1.84
N ALA A 238 19.07 -7.55 0.94
CA ALA A 238 18.56 -8.91 0.84
C ALA A 238 19.02 -9.78 2.03
N PRO A 239 18.13 -10.60 2.64
CA PRO A 239 18.51 -11.62 3.61
C PRO A 239 19.22 -12.80 2.93
N ALA A 240 20.04 -13.55 3.67
CA ALA A 240 20.69 -14.74 3.12
C ALA A 240 19.63 -15.82 2.85
N ILE A 241 19.55 -16.29 1.61
CA ILE A 241 18.61 -17.34 1.21
C ILE A 241 19.40 -18.64 1.04
N PRO A 242 19.08 -19.71 1.80
CA PRO A 242 19.72 -21.01 1.62
C PRO A 242 19.61 -21.50 0.17
N GLU A 243 20.70 -22.06 -0.37
CA GLU A 243 20.76 -22.64 -1.72
C GLU A 243 20.61 -21.63 -2.88
N CYS A 244 20.64 -20.33 -2.58
CA CYS A 244 20.61 -19.26 -3.58
C CYS A 244 21.93 -18.49 -3.66
N LEU A 245 22.45 -18.31 -4.87
CA LEU A 245 23.55 -17.38 -5.14
C LEU A 245 22.99 -15.97 -5.35
N ARG A 246 23.76 -14.95 -4.96
CA ARG A 246 23.51 -13.56 -5.35
C ARG A 246 24.51 -13.18 -6.42
N ASP A 247 24.02 -12.64 -7.52
CA ASP A 247 24.87 -12.13 -8.58
C ASP A 247 24.44 -10.69 -8.90
N GLY A 248 25.40 -9.78 -8.92
CA GLY A 248 25.15 -8.35 -9.04
C GLY A 248 25.59 -7.84 -10.39
N LEU A 249 24.89 -6.83 -10.92
CA LEU A 249 25.42 -6.04 -12.03
C LEU A 249 26.69 -5.32 -11.55
N THR A 250 27.86 -5.89 -11.82
CA THR A 250 29.08 -5.08 -11.89
C THR A 250 28.99 -4.25 -13.17
N PRO A 251 29.32 -2.95 -13.15
CA PRO A 251 29.43 -2.20 -14.39
C PRO A 251 30.55 -2.84 -15.20
N HIS A 252 30.21 -3.56 -16.27
CA HIS A 252 31.16 -3.79 -17.33
C HIS A 252 31.46 -2.41 -17.91
N SER A 253 32.67 -1.91 -17.66
CA SER A 253 33.23 -0.84 -18.46
C SER A 253 33.15 -1.31 -19.91
N ASN A 254 32.33 -0.65 -20.72
CA ASN A 254 32.41 -0.79 -22.16
C ASN A 254 33.80 -0.28 -22.56
N GLU A 255 34.71 -1.21 -22.87
CA GLU A 255 35.85 -0.92 -23.74
C GLU A 255 35.37 -0.79 -25.19
#